data_AF-A0A957HBZ0-F1
#
_entry.id   AF-A0A957HBZ0-F1
#
_cell.length_a   1.000
_cell.length_b   1.000
_cell.length_c   1.000
_cell.angle_alpha   90.00
_cell.angle_beta   90.00
_cell.angle_gamma   90.00
#
_symmetry.space_group_name_H-M   'P 1'
#
loop_
_entity.id
_entity.type
_entity.pdbx_description
1 polymer ?
#
loop_
_entity_poly.entity_id
_entity_poly.type
_entity_poly.pdbx_seq_one_letter_code
_entity_poly.pdbx_strand_id
1 'polypeptide(L)'
;RRDSFCGKMSACNNLNQYGIKYTLTSLHTVDPTSDSFMQDLQQFAATCRVVRGMRTARLGMMGARPWQFKTVRFSEKLLEQAGISIDTLDLSEVYGRIEKLPDNADAVASKMDEIRNYVQTQGVPEPSLIRMAKFGVVLDGWMADRELDATAIQCWTSMEEYFGVVPCTLMSMGSNTLNPSACETDIVGALAMLALQLASGKPSALVDWNNNYGDDPDKGVVF
;
A
#
# COMPACT_ATOMS: atom_id res chain seq x y z
N ARG A 1 -6.08 -31.29 -31.96
CA ARG A 1 -6.38 -31.96 -30.67
C ARG A 1 -6.17 -33.46 -30.85
N ARG A 2 -5.20 -34.06 -30.17
CA ARG A 2 -4.90 -35.52 -30.17
C ARG A 2 -4.60 -35.95 -28.74
N ASP A 3 -3.34 -35.84 -28.32
CA ASP A 3 -2.87 -36.38 -27.04
C ASP A 3 -2.70 -35.32 -25.94
N SER A 4 -3.32 -34.14 -26.11
CA SER A 4 -3.13 -32.99 -25.22
C SER A 4 -3.62 -33.24 -23.79
N PHE A 5 -4.63 -34.11 -23.60
CA PHE A 5 -5.12 -34.50 -22.28
C PHE A 5 -4.08 -35.31 -21.52
N CYS A 6 -3.59 -36.41 -22.12
CA CYS A 6 -2.57 -37.26 -21.51
C CYS A 6 -1.27 -36.48 -21.28
N GLY A 7 -0.85 -35.67 -22.25
CA GLY A 7 0.32 -34.81 -22.13
C GLY A 7 0.23 -33.84 -20.96
N LYS A 8 -0.91 -33.16 -20.79
CA LYS A 8 -1.14 -32.24 -19.66
C LYS A 8 -1.14 -32.98 -18.31
N MET A 9 -1.83 -34.12 -18.21
CA MET A 9 -1.83 -34.92 -16.98
C MET A 9 -0.44 -35.43 -16.62
N SER A 10 0.32 -35.93 -17.59
CA SER A 10 1.70 -36.39 -17.41
C SER A 10 2.62 -35.26 -16.95
N ALA A 11 2.56 -34.10 -17.61
CA ALA A 11 3.32 -32.91 -17.20
C ALA A 11 2.96 -32.45 -15.79
N CYS A 12 1.67 -32.33 -15.45
CA CYS A 12 1.22 -31.96 -14.11
C CYS A 12 1.70 -32.95 -13.04
N ASN A 13 1.65 -34.25 -13.32
CA ASN A 13 2.17 -35.28 -12.42
C ASN A 13 3.66 -35.09 -12.14
N ASN A 14 4.46 -34.83 -13.18
CA ASN A 14 5.88 -34.55 -13.02
C ASN A 14 6.13 -33.28 -12.20
N LEU A 15 5.45 -32.17 -12.51
CA LEU A 15 5.58 -30.91 -11.76
C LEU A 15 5.24 -31.09 -10.28
N ASN A 16 4.17 -31.84 -9.98
CA ASN A 16 3.79 -32.17 -8.62
C ASN A 16 4.86 -33.02 -7.90
N GLN A 17 5.42 -34.03 -8.57
CA GLN A 17 6.51 -34.86 -8.01
C GLN A 17 7.76 -34.03 -7.68
N TYR A 18 8.09 -33.04 -8.52
CA TYR A 18 9.22 -32.13 -8.27
C TYR A 18 8.88 -30.99 -7.30
N GLY A 19 7.66 -30.91 -6.78
CA GLY A 19 7.22 -29.82 -5.89
C GLY A 19 7.11 -28.45 -6.57
N ILE A 20 7.09 -28.41 -7.90
CA ILE A 20 6.99 -27.16 -8.69
C ILE A 20 5.53 -26.71 -8.69
N LYS A 21 5.28 -25.50 -8.19
CA LYS A 21 3.95 -24.89 -8.17
C LYS A 21 3.57 -24.43 -9.58
N TYR A 22 2.33 -24.70 -9.99
CA TYR A 22 1.78 -24.33 -11.29
C TYR A 22 0.31 -23.95 -11.16
N THR A 23 -0.21 -23.24 -12.16
CA THR A 23 -1.66 -23.03 -12.36
C THR A 23 -2.11 -23.72 -13.64
N LEU A 24 -3.42 -23.91 -13.77
CA LEU A 24 -4.02 -24.48 -14.97
C LEU A 24 -4.90 -23.43 -15.65
N THR A 25 -5.01 -23.56 -16.97
CA THR A 25 -6.01 -22.86 -17.77
C THR A 25 -7.42 -23.26 -17.35
N SER A 26 -8.38 -22.35 -17.48
CA SER A 26 -9.80 -22.55 -17.16
C SER A 26 -10.41 -23.74 -17.92
N LEU A 27 -9.95 -23.96 -19.16
CA LEU A 27 -10.32 -25.12 -19.96
C LEU A 27 -9.16 -26.13 -20.01
N HIS A 28 -9.48 -27.43 -20.01
CA HIS A 28 -8.43 -28.46 -20.03
C HIS A 28 -7.58 -28.38 -21.30
N THR A 29 -8.22 -28.20 -22.45
CA THR A 29 -7.58 -27.93 -23.75
C THR A 29 -8.12 -26.62 -24.32
N VAL A 30 -7.22 -25.71 -24.68
CA VAL A 30 -7.56 -24.39 -25.21
C VAL A 30 -6.62 -24.07 -26.37
N ASP A 31 -7.09 -23.28 -27.33
CA ASP A 31 -6.23 -22.78 -28.40
C ASP A 31 -5.39 -21.61 -27.87
N PRO A 32 -4.06 -21.56 -28.08
CA PRO A 32 -3.23 -20.46 -27.60
C PRO A 32 -3.63 -19.08 -28.13
N THR A 33 -4.38 -18.99 -29.24
CA THR A 33 -4.84 -17.72 -29.78
C THR A 33 -6.26 -17.35 -29.33
N SER A 34 -6.89 -18.12 -28.44
CA SER A 34 -8.24 -17.80 -27.96
C SER A 34 -8.21 -16.78 -26.82
N ASP A 35 -9.28 -15.98 -26.73
CA ASP A 35 -9.44 -14.99 -25.67
C ASP A 35 -9.41 -15.62 -24.27
N SER A 36 -9.95 -16.83 -24.12
CA SER A 36 -9.90 -17.57 -22.84
C SER A 36 -8.48 -17.90 -22.41
N PHE A 37 -7.58 -18.26 -23.34
CA PHE A 37 -6.17 -18.49 -22.99
C PHE A 37 -5.48 -17.17 -22.62
N MET A 38 -5.79 -16.08 -23.32
CA MET A 38 -5.28 -14.75 -22.97
C MET A 38 -5.69 -14.34 -21.56
N GLN A 39 -6.95 -14.57 -21.17
CA GLN A 39 -7.44 -14.30 -19.81
C GLN A 39 -6.71 -15.13 -18.75
N ASP A 40 -6.54 -16.44 -18.99
CA ASP A 40 -5.77 -17.32 -18.08
C ASP A 40 -4.31 -16.85 -17.93
N LEU A 41 -3.69 -16.41 -19.03
CA LEU A 41 -2.33 -15.88 -19.02
C LEU A 41 -2.23 -14.57 -18.23
N GLN A 42 -3.19 -13.66 -18.39
CA GLN A 42 -3.26 -12.42 -17.62
C GLN A 42 -3.41 -12.69 -16.12
N GLN A 43 -4.26 -13.65 -15.75
CA GLN A 43 -4.45 -14.06 -14.36
C GLN A 43 -3.17 -14.67 -13.77
N PHE A 44 -2.47 -15.50 -14.53
CA PHE A 44 -1.19 -16.07 -14.11
C PHE A 44 -0.13 -14.98 -13.95
N ALA A 45 -0.03 -14.04 -14.89
CA ALA A 45 0.89 -12.90 -14.80
C ALA A 45 0.61 -12.03 -13.56
N ALA A 46 -0.66 -11.79 -13.23
CA ALA A 46 -1.05 -11.10 -12.00
C ALA A 46 -0.62 -11.88 -10.75
N THR A 47 -0.80 -13.20 -10.75
CA THR A 47 -0.36 -14.08 -9.66
C THR A 47 1.15 -14.01 -9.47
N CYS A 48 1.93 -14.07 -10.55
CA CYS A 48 3.39 -13.92 -10.50
C CYS A 48 3.82 -12.56 -9.94
N ARG A 49 3.13 -11.47 -10.32
CA ARG A 49 3.40 -10.12 -9.82
C ARG A 49 3.16 -10.03 -8.31
N VAL A 50 2.05 -10.57 -7.82
CA VAL A 50 1.74 -10.63 -6.38
C VAL A 50 2.79 -11.47 -5.64
N VAL A 51 3.07 -12.69 -6.09
CA VAL A 51 4.05 -13.57 -5.43
C VAL A 51 5.44 -12.94 -5.37
N ARG A 52 5.87 -12.29 -6.47
CA ARG A 52 7.16 -11.61 -6.51
C ARG A 52 7.19 -10.41 -5.57
N GLY A 53 6.23 -9.50 -5.68
CA GLY A 53 6.20 -8.27 -4.87
C GLY A 53 6.10 -8.58 -3.38
N MET A 54 5.27 -9.54 -2.99
CA MET A 54 5.08 -9.91 -1.58
C MET A 54 6.30 -10.60 -0.95
N ARG A 55 7.15 -11.29 -1.73
CA ARG A 55 8.35 -11.97 -1.21
C ARG A 55 9.54 -11.05 -0.97
N THR A 56 9.47 -9.82 -1.47
CA THR A 56 10.55 -8.84 -1.36
C THR A 56 10.03 -7.50 -0.84
N ALA A 57 8.82 -7.48 -0.27
CA ALA A 57 8.16 -6.25 0.11
C ALA A 57 8.94 -5.51 1.20
N ARG A 58 9.08 -4.20 1.05
CA ARG A 58 9.74 -3.29 1.98
C ARG A 58 8.71 -2.32 2.51
N LEU A 59 8.33 -2.49 3.78
CA LEU A 59 7.27 -1.69 4.40
C LEU A 59 7.87 -0.64 5.34
N GLY A 60 7.42 0.60 5.23
CA GLY A 60 7.80 1.65 6.18
C GLY A 60 6.81 1.78 7.33
N MET A 61 7.27 1.65 8.57
CA MET A 61 6.49 1.99 9.76
C MET A 61 6.93 3.35 10.30
N MET A 62 6.07 4.36 10.25
CA MET A 62 6.37 5.69 10.78
C MET A 62 5.64 5.94 12.10
N GLY A 63 6.41 6.14 13.17
CA GLY A 63 5.90 6.30 14.53
C GLY A 63 5.64 4.98 15.25
N ALA A 64 5.06 5.10 16.44
CA ALA A 64 4.76 3.96 17.30
C ALA A 64 3.30 3.53 17.15
N ARG A 65 3.04 2.22 17.27
CA ARG A 65 1.67 1.69 17.28
C ARG A 65 0.88 2.29 18.45
N PRO A 66 -0.27 2.96 18.19
CA PRO A 66 -1.10 3.47 19.26
C PRO A 66 -1.62 2.32 20.15
N TRP A 67 -1.67 2.54 21.46
CA TRP A 67 -2.03 1.50 22.44
C TRP A 67 -3.38 0.84 22.13
N GLN A 68 -4.37 1.67 21.76
CA GLN A 68 -5.77 1.32 21.49
C GLN A 68 -5.91 0.37 20.29
N PHE A 69 -4.99 0.43 19.33
CA PHE A 69 -5.07 -0.33 18.07
C PHE A 69 -4.41 -1.71 18.25
N LYS A 70 -5.03 -2.59 19.04
CA LYS A 70 -4.51 -3.95 19.26
C LYS A 70 -4.69 -4.88 18.05
N THR A 71 -5.58 -4.53 17.14
CA THR A 71 -5.88 -5.25 15.90
C THR A 71 -4.74 -5.17 14.89
N VAL A 72 -3.95 -4.10 14.92
CA VAL A 72 -2.85 -3.85 13.97
C VAL A 72 -1.50 -4.36 14.47
N ARG A 73 -1.49 -5.22 15.50
CA ARG A 73 -0.26 -5.86 16.00
C ARG A 73 0.26 -6.85 14.96
N PHE A 74 1.58 -6.85 14.76
CA PHE A 74 2.24 -7.77 13.86
C PHE A 74 3.51 -8.36 14.50
N SER A 75 4.06 -9.39 13.88
CA SER A 75 5.35 -9.96 14.24
C SER A 75 6.33 -9.71 13.10
N GLU A 76 7.26 -8.79 13.30
CA GLU A 76 8.33 -8.49 12.34
C GLU A 76 9.13 -9.75 11.98
N LYS A 77 9.41 -10.61 12.98
CA LYS A 77 10.09 -11.89 12.75
C LYS A 77 9.34 -12.82 11.78
N LEU A 78 8.01 -12.86 11.85
CA LEU A 78 7.22 -13.70 10.92
C LEU A 78 7.22 -13.10 9.51
N LEU A 79 7.22 -11.77 9.39
CA LEU A 79 7.31 -11.08 8.11
C LEU A 79 8.71 -11.24 7.49
N GLU A 80 9.77 -11.14 8.29
CA GLU A 80 11.14 -11.40 7.86
C GLU A 80 11.30 -12.84 7.33
N GLN A 81 10.74 -13.83 8.03
CA GLN A 81 10.72 -15.22 7.56
C GLN A 81 9.98 -15.40 6.23
N ALA A 82 9.06 -14.51 5.90
CA ALA A 82 8.36 -14.48 4.62
C ALA A 82 9.10 -13.66 3.52
N GLY A 83 10.26 -13.07 3.85
CA GLY A 83 11.05 -12.22 2.95
C GLY A 83 10.62 -10.74 2.95
N ILE A 84 9.78 -10.32 3.90
CA ILE A 84 9.25 -8.97 4.01
C ILE A 84 10.04 -8.23 5.08
N SER A 85 10.61 -7.08 4.73
CA SER A 85 11.37 -6.22 5.66
C SER A 85 10.55 -5.01 6.09
N ILE A 86 10.80 -4.56 7.31
CA ILE A 86 10.18 -3.35 7.87
C ILE A 86 11.28 -2.34 8.17
N ASP A 87 11.15 -1.12 7.66
CA ASP A 87 11.99 0.02 8.06
C ASP A 87 11.16 0.90 9.00
N THR A 88 11.67 1.16 10.20
CA THR A 88 10.97 1.99 11.18
C THR A 88 11.58 3.39 11.22
N LEU A 89 10.73 4.42 11.18
CA LEU A 89 11.15 5.82 11.33
C LEU A 89 10.38 6.48 12.47
N ASP A 90 11.09 6.95 13.48
CA ASP A 90 10.48 7.61 14.63
C ASP A 90 9.94 9.00 14.26
N LEU A 91 8.77 9.37 14.80
CA LEU A 91 8.15 10.67 14.49
C LEU A 91 9.01 11.85 14.97
N SER A 92 9.80 11.71 16.05
CA SER A 92 10.73 12.76 16.46
C SER A 92 11.81 13.04 15.41
N GLU A 93 12.28 12.00 14.71
CA GLU A 93 13.21 12.17 13.60
C GLU A 93 12.52 12.84 12.41
N VAL A 94 11.28 12.45 12.10
CA VAL A 94 10.46 13.09 11.06
C VAL A 94 10.30 14.58 11.35
N TYR A 95 9.91 14.94 12.58
CA TYR A 95 9.75 16.33 12.99
C TYR A 95 11.08 17.10 12.92
N GLY A 96 12.18 16.51 13.38
CA GLY A 96 13.51 17.12 13.26
C GLY A 96 13.97 17.31 11.81
N ARG A 97 13.58 16.43 10.88
CA ARG A 97 13.82 16.61 9.43
C ARG A 97 12.95 17.76 8.86
N ILE A 98 11.69 17.84 9.27
CA ILE A 98 10.76 18.90 8.88
C ILE A 98 11.23 20.28 9.35
N GLU A 99 11.71 20.39 10.59
CA GLU A 99 12.23 21.66 11.14
C GLU A 99 13.45 22.18 10.38
N LYS A 100 14.27 21.28 9.81
CA LYS A 100 15.44 21.64 9.01
C LYS A 100 15.10 22.07 7.58
N LEU A 101 13.88 21.79 7.11
CA LEU A 101 13.44 22.21 5.78
C LEU A 101 12.98 23.68 5.81
N PRO A 102 13.55 24.57 5.00
CA PRO A 102 13.01 25.93 4.84
C PRO A 102 11.60 25.91 4.26
N ASP A 103 10.72 26.81 4.72
CA ASP A 103 9.34 26.94 4.20
C ASP A 103 9.32 27.26 2.70
N ASN A 104 10.33 28.00 2.22
CA ASN A 104 10.49 28.43 0.85
C ASN A 104 11.41 27.52 0.01
N ALA A 105 11.74 26.33 0.50
CA ALA A 105 12.51 25.37 -0.30
C ALA A 105 11.70 24.93 -1.53
N ASP A 106 12.35 24.81 -2.69
CA ASP A 106 11.70 24.43 -3.95
C ASP A 106 10.90 23.12 -3.83
N ALA A 107 11.42 22.14 -3.09
CA ALA A 107 10.73 20.88 -2.85
C ALA A 107 9.42 21.05 -2.06
N VAL A 108 9.39 21.98 -1.09
CA VAL A 108 8.20 22.29 -0.29
C VAL A 108 7.16 23.01 -1.15
N ALA A 109 7.59 23.97 -1.97
CA ALA A 109 6.73 24.66 -2.93
C ALA A 109 6.10 23.68 -3.93
N SER A 110 6.90 22.79 -4.53
CA SER A 110 6.41 21.75 -5.45
C SER A 110 5.39 20.83 -4.78
N LYS A 111 5.68 20.35 -3.56
CA LYS A 111 4.76 19.48 -2.83
C LYS A 111 3.46 20.18 -2.46
N MET A 112 3.53 21.48 -2.14
CA MET A 112 2.35 22.28 -1.85
C MET A 112 1.45 22.45 -3.10
N ASP A 113 2.06 22.65 -4.27
CA ASP A 113 1.31 22.72 -5.54
C ASP A 113 0.66 21.38 -5.87
N GLU A 114 1.35 20.25 -5.65
CA GLU A 114 0.76 18.92 -5.78
C GLU A 114 -0.47 18.73 -4.89
N ILE A 115 -0.39 19.13 -3.61
CA ILE A 115 -1.52 19.05 -2.66
C ILE A 115 -2.69 19.90 -3.16
N ARG A 116 -2.43 21.15 -3.56
CA ARG A 116 -3.46 22.08 -4.06
C ARG A 116 -4.14 21.60 -5.35
N ASN A 117 -3.40 20.90 -6.20
CA ASN A 117 -3.93 20.30 -7.43
C ASN A 117 -4.72 19.01 -7.15
N TYR A 118 -4.44 18.34 -6.04
CA TYR A 118 -5.08 17.08 -5.67
C TYR A 118 -6.41 17.26 -4.93
N VAL A 119 -6.48 18.19 -3.98
CA VAL A 119 -7.65 18.41 -3.11
C VAL A 119 -7.98 19.89 -2.93
N GLN A 120 -9.25 20.20 -2.67
CA GLN A 120 -9.66 21.56 -2.34
C GLN A 120 -9.05 22.00 -1.00
N THR A 121 -8.26 23.08 -1.02
CA THR A 121 -7.61 23.62 0.18
C THR A 121 -8.24 24.92 0.68
N GLN A 122 -9.40 25.31 0.16
CA GLN A 122 -10.08 26.54 0.58
C GLN A 122 -10.45 26.47 2.06
N GLY A 123 -10.02 27.45 2.84
CA GLY A 123 -10.27 27.51 4.29
C GLY A 123 -9.26 26.73 5.14
N VAL A 124 -8.31 26.02 4.54
CA VAL A 124 -7.20 25.39 5.27
C VAL A 124 -6.15 26.47 5.62
N PRO A 125 -5.70 26.57 6.88
CA PRO A 125 -4.65 27.52 7.25
C PRO A 125 -3.35 27.26 6.48
N GLU A 126 -2.75 28.31 5.90
CA GLU A 126 -1.49 28.20 5.15
C GLU A 126 -0.35 27.52 5.95
N PRO A 127 -0.14 27.80 7.26
CA PRO A 127 0.87 27.09 8.03
C PRO A 127 0.63 25.58 8.10
N SER A 128 -0.63 25.12 8.08
CA SER A 128 -0.97 23.70 8.07
C SER A 128 -0.65 23.07 6.71
N LEU A 129 -0.88 23.79 5.60
CA LEU A 129 -0.48 23.35 4.26
C LEU A 129 1.05 23.24 4.13
N ILE A 130 1.79 24.21 4.66
CA ILE A 130 3.27 24.16 4.67
C ILE A 130 3.76 22.96 5.49
N ARG A 131 3.20 22.72 6.68
CA ARG A 131 3.55 21.53 7.49
C ARG A 131 3.25 20.23 6.75
N MET A 132 2.09 20.14 6.11
CA MET A 132 1.72 18.99 5.27
C MET A 132 2.72 18.81 4.13
N ALA A 133 3.05 19.87 3.39
CA ALA A 133 4.00 19.82 2.29
C ALA A 133 5.39 19.37 2.74
N LYS A 134 5.91 19.91 3.84
CA LYS A 134 7.19 19.45 4.42
C LYS A 134 7.15 17.98 4.84
N PHE A 135 6.06 17.55 5.46
CA PHE A 135 5.88 16.13 5.80
C PHE A 135 5.89 15.26 4.54
N GLY A 136 5.21 15.68 3.47
CA GLY A 136 5.24 14.99 2.17
C GLY A 136 6.66 14.89 1.59
N VAL A 137 7.46 15.96 1.66
CA VAL A 137 8.86 15.93 1.21
C VAL A 137 9.69 14.92 2.01
N VAL A 138 9.51 14.88 3.34
CA VAL A 138 10.23 13.92 4.20
C VAL A 138 9.77 12.48 3.94
N LEU A 139 8.47 12.27 3.77
CA LEU A 139 7.88 10.96 3.46
C LEU A 139 8.41 10.43 2.13
N ASP A 140 8.32 11.22 1.07
CA ASP A 140 8.78 10.83 -0.27
C ASP A 140 10.28 10.54 -0.28
N GLY A 141 11.09 11.38 0.38
CA GLY A 141 12.53 11.17 0.50
C GLY A 141 12.85 9.86 1.23
N TRP A 142 12.18 9.60 2.35
CA TRP A 142 12.37 8.34 3.09
C TRP A 142 11.95 7.12 2.28
N MET A 143 10.82 7.18 1.58
CA MET A 143 10.35 6.10 0.70
C MET A 143 11.34 5.82 -0.43
N ALA A 144 11.88 6.86 -1.07
CA ALA A 144 12.87 6.72 -2.13
C ALA A 144 14.20 6.16 -1.59
N ASP A 145 14.74 6.73 -0.51
CA ASP A 145 16.02 6.34 0.08
C ASP A 145 16.04 4.90 0.59
N ARG A 146 14.88 4.42 1.06
CA ARG A 146 14.72 3.06 1.60
C ARG A 146 14.08 2.09 0.62
N GLU A 147 13.72 2.54 -0.58
CA GLU A 147 13.02 1.75 -1.60
C GLU A 147 11.76 1.07 -1.02
N LEU A 148 10.90 1.84 -0.36
CA LEU A 148 9.71 1.30 0.29
C LEU A 148 8.58 1.08 -0.73
N ASP A 149 7.93 -0.08 -0.63
CA ASP A 149 6.77 -0.45 -1.47
C ASP A 149 5.44 0.03 -0.90
N ALA A 150 5.38 0.23 0.42
CA ALA A 150 4.19 0.71 1.13
C ALA A 150 4.57 1.29 2.49
N THR A 151 3.70 2.10 3.08
CA THR A 151 3.92 2.71 4.39
C THR A 151 2.75 2.50 5.34
N ALA A 152 3.01 2.62 6.64
CA ALA A 152 2.00 2.61 7.68
C ALA A 152 2.37 3.69 8.70
N ILE A 153 1.49 4.67 8.90
CA ILE A 153 1.84 5.92 9.59
C ILE A 153 1.01 6.05 10.86
N GLN A 154 1.63 6.48 11.95
CA GLN A 154 0.94 6.86 13.18
C GLN A 154 0.23 8.22 12.98
N CYS A 155 -0.93 8.20 12.32
CA CYS A 155 -1.76 9.39 12.11
C CYS A 155 -2.31 9.94 13.43
N TRP A 156 -2.66 9.04 14.35
CA TRP A 156 -3.26 9.35 15.65
C TRP A 156 -2.44 8.78 16.83
N THR A 157 -2.36 9.42 17.99
CA THR A 157 -2.68 10.84 18.28
C THR A 157 -1.55 11.79 17.87
N SER A 158 -0.33 11.27 17.70
CA SER A 158 0.87 12.10 17.75
C SER A 158 0.90 13.19 16.68
N MET A 159 0.58 12.83 15.43
CA MET A 159 0.56 13.81 14.34
C MET A 159 -0.60 14.80 14.49
N GLU A 160 -1.81 14.31 14.78
CA GLU A 160 -2.97 15.18 14.98
C GLU A 160 -2.75 16.20 16.11
N GLU A 161 -2.40 15.72 17.31
CA GLU A 161 -2.37 16.55 18.52
C GLU A 161 -1.11 17.41 18.63
N TYR A 162 0.06 16.86 18.30
CA TYR A 162 1.33 17.55 18.54
C TYR A 162 1.93 18.17 17.28
N PHE A 163 1.71 17.58 16.10
CA PHE A 163 2.17 18.15 14.84
C PHE A 163 1.12 19.08 14.20
N GLY A 164 -0.16 18.88 14.52
CA GLY A 164 -1.28 19.74 14.13
C GLY A 164 -1.82 19.50 12.72
N VAL A 165 -1.44 18.37 12.09
CA VAL A 165 -1.99 17.92 10.80
C VAL A 165 -2.05 16.39 10.75
N VAL A 166 -2.98 15.84 9.96
CA VAL A 166 -3.12 14.40 9.70
C VAL A 166 -2.68 14.04 8.28
N PRO A 167 -1.92 12.95 8.05
CA PRO A 167 -1.26 12.68 6.77
C PRO A 167 -2.18 12.16 5.65
N CYS A 168 -3.49 12.01 5.90
CA CYS A 168 -4.42 11.28 5.02
C CYS A 168 -4.42 11.76 3.56
N THR A 169 -4.24 13.06 3.31
CA THR A 169 -4.16 13.60 1.94
C THR A 169 -2.96 13.03 1.19
N LEU A 170 -1.79 13.01 1.83
CA LEU A 170 -0.56 12.49 1.23
C LEU A 170 -0.59 10.96 1.10
N MET A 171 -1.18 10.27 2.07
CA MET A 171 -1.42 8.82 1.99
C MET A 171 -2.32 8.45 0.80
N SER A 172 -3.33 9.27 0.55
CA SER A 172 -4.23 9.14 -0.60
C SER A 172 -3.51 9.42 -1.92
N MET A 173 -2.69 10.47 -1.99
CA MET A 173 -1.84 10.77 -3.15
C MET A 173 -0.87 9.62 -3.45
N GLY A 174 -0.20 9.09 -2.43
CA GLY A 174 0.68 7.92 -2.53
C GLY A 174 -0.06 6.71 -3.12
N SER A 175 -1.23 6.39 -2.59
CA SER A 175 -2.04 5.27 -3.08
C SER A 175 -2.43 5.41 -4.57
N ASN A 176 -2.71 6.64 -5.03
CA ASN A 176 -2.98 6.89 -6.46
C ASN A 176 -1.77 6.67 -7.37
N THR A 177 -0.56 6.82 -6.83
CA THR A 177 0.71 6.54 -7.54
C THR A 177 1.20 5.11 -7.34
N LEU A 178 0.33 4.24 -6.81
CA LEU A 178 0.63 2.84 -6.49
C LEU A 178 1.65 2.65 -5.35
N ASN A 179 1.63 3.55 -4.37
CA ASN A 179 2.38 3.45 -3.12
C ASN A 179 1.40 3.48 -1.93
N PRO A 180 0.79 2.35 -1.56
CA PRO A 180 -0.28 2.33 -0.58
C PRO A 180 0.24 2.70 0.81
N SER A 181 -0.58 3.41 1.57
CA SER A 181 -0.26 3.80 2.94
C SER A 181 -1.43 3.50 3.87
N ALA A 182 -1.17 2.76 4.95
CA ALA A 182 -2.16 2.43 5.98
C ALA A 182 -2.06 3.36 7.20
N CYS A 183 -3.17 3.52 7.92
CA CYS A 183 -3.24 4.31 9.13
C CYS A 183 -2.73 3.53 10.36
N GLU A 184 -2.49 4.25 11.47
CA GLU A 184 -2.11 3.76 12.80
C GLU A 184 -1.01 2.70 12.83
N THR A 185 -0.03 2.81 11.93
CA THR A 185 1.07 1.85 11.78
C THR A 185 0.61 0.42 11.47
N ASP A 186 -0.54 0.26 10.81
CA ASP A 186 -1.06 -1.04 10.38
C ASP A 186 -0.24 -1.63 9.23
N ILE A 187 0.88 -2.25 9.58
CA ILE A 187 1.79 -2.91 8.65
C ILE A 187 1.13 -4.06 7.89
N VAL A 188 0.23 -4.81 8.55
CA VAL A 188 -0.46 -5.92 7.88
C VAL A 188 -1.55 -5.38 6.96
N GLY A 189 -2.22 -4.30 7.33
CA GLY A 189 -3.10 -3.52 6.46
C GLY A 189 -2.38 -2.98 5.22
N ALA A 190 -1.22 -2.33 5.40
CA ALA A 190 -0.39 -1.84 4.29
C ALA A 190 0.07 -2.97 3.37
N LEU A 191 0.45 -4.12 3.93
CA LEU A 191 0.81 -5.30 3.17
C LEU A 191 -0.39 -5.87 2.37
N ALA A 192 -1.60 -5.87 2.95
CA ALA A 192 -2.81 -6.30 2.27
C ALA A 192 -3.20 -5.34 1.13
N MET A 193 -3.07 -4.03 1.36
CA MET A 193 -3.24 -3.00 0.34
C MET A 193 -2.26 -3.23 -0.82
N LEU A 194 -0.97 -3.43 -0.52
CA LEU A 194 0.05 -3.76 -1.53
C LEU A 194 -0.31 -5.02 -2.32
N ALA A 195 -0.79 -6.08 -1.66
CA ALA A 195 -1.22 -7.30 -2.33
C ALA A 195 -2.39 -7.05 -3.31
N LEU A 196 -3.40 -6.29 -2.90
CA LEU A 196 -4.57 -5.93 -3.72
C LEU A 196 -4.16 -5.06 -4.91
N GLN A 197 -3.26 -4.11 -4.69
CA GLN A 197 -2.71 -3.26 -5.72
C GLN A 197 -1.88 -4.08 -6.74
N LEU A 198 -1.01 -4.98 -6.26
CA LEU A 198 -0.27 -5.90 -7.12
C LEU A 198 -1.22 -6.81 -7.89
N ALA A 199 -2.35 -7.23 -7.32
CA ALA A 199 -3.31 -8.05 -8.05
C ALA A 199 -4.04 -7.26 -9.14
N SER A 200 -4.55 -6.07 -8.80
CA SER A 200 -5.46 -5.29 -9.65
C SER A 200 -4.77 -4.31 -10.60
N GLY A 201 -3.54 -3.89 -10.30
CA GLY A 201 -2.88 -2.77 -10.98
C GLY A 201 -3.55 -1.42 -10.71
N LYS A 202 -4.37 -1.32 -9.65
CA LYS A 202 -5.14 -0.13 -9.28
C LYS A 202 -4.90 0.23 -7.81
N PRO A 203 -5.13 1.49 -7.41
CA PRO A 203 -5.08 1.88 -6.02
C PRO A 203 -5.99 1.02 -5.14
N SER A 204 -5.50 0.69 -3.95
CA SER A 204 -6.26 0.04 -2.88
C SER A 204 -6.45 1.02 -1.72
N ALA A 205 -7.53 0.88 -0.97
CA ALA A 205 -7.82 1.70 0.20
C ALA A 205 -8.02 0.82 1.44
N LEU A 206 -7.57 1.32 2.58
CA LEU A 206 -7.97 0.88 3.91
C LEU A 206 -8.77 2.03 4.50
N VAL A 207 -9.95 1.73 5.01
CA VAL A 207 -10.95 2.74 5.35
C VAL A 207 -11.65 2.39 6.65
N ASP A 208 -12.02 3.43 7.38
CA ASP A 208 -12.90 3.30 8.52
C ASP A 208 -14.35 3.29 8.03
N TRP A 209 -15.13 2.34 8.57
CA TRP A 209 -16.56 2.28 8.32
C TRP A 209 -17.32 2.78 9.53
N ASN A 210 -18.07 3.86 9.34
CA ASN A 210 -18.82 4.53 10.38
C ASN A 210 -20.33 4.50 10.08
N ASN A 211 -21.15 4.43 11.11
CA ASN A 211 -22.61 4.36 11.04
C ASN A 211 -23.29 5.74 11.11
N ASN A 212 -22.53 6.82 10.96
CA ASN A 212 -23.04 8.19 11.04
C ASN A 212 -23.76 8.64 9.74
N TYR A 213 -24.74 7.86 9.26
CA TYR A 213 -25.61 8.22 8.12
C TYR A 213 -27.04 8.51 8.59
N GLY A 214 -27.18 9.52 9.46
CA GLY A 214 -28.48 9.88 10.03
C GLY A 214 -29.14 8.70 10.74
N ASP A 215 -30.44 8.49 10.47
CA ASP A 215 -31.25 7.43 11.08
C ASP A 215 -31.44 6.19 10.16
N ASP A 216 -30.71 6.11 9.04
CA ASP A 216 -30.88 5.03 8.05
C ASP A 216 -30.05 3.79 8.46
N PRO A 217 -30.69 2.67 8.87
CA PRO A 217 -29.99 1.51 9.39
C PRO A 217 -29.20 0.73 8.33
N ASP A 218 -29.46 0.97 7.04
CA ASP A 218 -28.85 0.26 5.92
C ASP A 218 -27.77 1.09 5.20
N LYS A 219 -27.37 2.24 5.78
CA LYS A 219 -26.33 3.12 5.23
C LYS A 219 -25.21 3.40 6.23
N GLY A 220 -24.03 3.64 5.69
CA GLY A 220 -22.86 4.07 6.45
C GLY A 220 -21.98 5.01 5.65
N VAL A 221 -21.07 5.66 6.34
CA VAL A 221 -20.06 6.54 5.76
C VAL A 221 -18.71 5.84 5.85
N VAL A 222 -17.92 5.98 4.79
CA VAL A 222 -16.56 5.46 4.72
C VAL A 222 -15.63 6.65 4.62
N PHE A 223 -14.55 6.66 5.41
CA PHE A 223 -13.50 7.67 5.35
C PHE A 223 -12.11 7.07 5.50
#